data_AF-A0A8I1P0C8-F1
#
_entry.id   AF-A0A8I1P0C8-F1
#
_cell.length_a   1.000
_cell.length_b   1.000
_cell.length_c   1.000
_cell.angle_alpha   90.00
_cell.angle_beta   90.00
_cell.angle_gamma   90.00
#
_symmetry.space_group_name_H-M   'P 1'
#
loop_
_entity.id
_entity.type
_entity.pdbx_description
1 polymer ?
#
loop_
_entity_poly.entity_id
_entity_poly.type
_entity_poly.pdbx_seq_one_letter_code
_entity_poly.pdbx_strand_id
1 'polypeptide(L)'
;NRALKLMRERITLQRRDIAKLIEAAIEERAPGAWQALWTRFRAVVDQLPRKASILELEPLASELDAIRDEVDTVLKKFMNVTNPSGNESQNEPQQSNSNTDSHFEFEPAFEKARGPAEPRREAQEAPKTYHLGLVLKACPDIAEYAPSGIANWRDLMATAAQVRGYLGGSPSAYEDACHVMGPETAAIVVACILQRAQHINSAGGYLRALTDKAREGQFSVGPMLMAAFKANSSAPDRRAG
;
A
#
# COMPACT_ATOMS: atom_id res chain seq x y z
N ASN A 1 -26.25 2.80 7.89
CA ASN A 1 -25.66 3.35 9.15
C ASN A 1 -24.60 4.40 8.84
N ARG A 2 -24.98 5.68 8.81
CA ARG A 2 -24.08 6.82 8.48
C ARG A 2 -22.95 7.00 9.50
N ALA A 3 -23.25 6.83 10.80
CA ALA A 3 -22.28 6.93 11.88
C ALA A 3 -21.13 5.92 11.76
N LEU A 4 -21.44 4.67 11.43
CA LEU A 4 -20.44 3.61 11.22
C LEU A 4 -19.52 3.89 10.03
N LYS A 5 -20.06 4.49 8.96
CA LYS A 5 -19.27 4.92 7.79
C LYS A 5 -18.29 6.02 8.17
N LEU A 6 -18.75 7.04 8.89
CA LEU A 6 -17.90 8.15 9.37
C LEU A 6 -16.81 7.67 10.32
N MET A 7 -17.12 6.74 11.23
CA MET A 7 -16.12 6.18 12.14
C MET A 7 -15.02 5.42 11.39
N ARG A 8 -15.39 4.61 10.40
CA ARG A 8 -14.42 3.88 9.58
C ARG A 8 -13.56 4.81 8.73
N GLU A 9 -14.17 5.86 8.17
CA GLU A 9 -13.45 6.89 7.44
C GLU A 9 -12.43 7.60 8.34
N ARG A 10 -12.85 8.00 9.55
CA ARG A 10 -11.98 8.61 10.57
C ARG A 10 -10.79 7.69 10.91
N ILE A 11 -11.04 6.41 11.21
CA ILE A 11 -10.00 5.42 11.51
C ILE A 11 -9.02 5.29 10.33
N THR A 12 -9.53 5.25 9.10
CA THR A 12 -8.70 5.12 7.90
C THR A 12 -7.78 6.33 7.72
N LEU A 13 -8.30 7.54 7.93
CA LEU A 13 -7.52 8.77 7.89
C LEU A 13 -6.45 8.80 9.00
N GLN A 14 -6.83 8.48 10.24
CA GLN A 14 -5.89 8.45 11.36
C GLN A 14 -4.77 7.45 11.15
N ARG A 15 -5.08 6.25 10.65
CA ARG A 15 -4.05 5.25 10.32
C ARG A 15 -3.07 5.76 9.28
N ARG A 16 -3.53 6.50 8.26
CA ARG A 16 -2.66 7.10 7.24
C ARG A 16 -1.79 8.21 7.80
N ASP A 17 -2.39 9.11 8.57
CA ASP A 17 -1.67 10.25 9.13
C ASP A 17 -0.60 9.78 10.11
N ILE A 18 -0.94 8.88 11.04
CA ILE A 18 0.02 8.32 12.00
C ILE A 18 1.15 7.58 11.27
N ALA A 19 0.84 6.74 10.27
CA ALA A 19 1.86 6.03 9.51
C ALA A 19 2.82 7.01 8.81
N LYS A 20 2.29 8.03 8.13
CA LYS A 20 3.10 9.05 7.44
C LYS A 20 3.96 9.86 8.41
N LEU A 21 3.43 10.25 9.57
CA LEU A 21 4.17 11.02 10.56
C LEU A 21 5.33 10.20 11.15
N ILE A 22 5.10 8.92 11.46
CA ILE A 22 6.16 8.04 11.96
C ILE A 22 7.20 7.76 10.87
N GLU A 23 6.77 7.48 9.63
CA GLU A 23 7.68 7.28 8.49
C GLU A 23 8.57 8.51 8.25
N ALA A 24 7.98 9.70 8.17
CA ALA A 24 8.73 10.95 8.00
C ALA A 24 9.72 11.18 9.16
N ALA A 25 9.30 10.93 10.40
CA ALA A 25 10.17 11.08 11.56
C ALA A 25 11.37 10.11 11.55
N ILE A 26 11.18 8.88 11.04
CA ILE A 26 12.27 7.91 10.87
C ILE A 26 13.22 8.35 9.74
N GLU A 27 12.67 8.82 8.62
CA GLU A 27 13.44 9.28 7.45
C GLU A 27 14.29 10.51 7.79
N GLU A 28 13.71 11.48 8.50
CA GLU A 28 14.39 12.69 8.97
C GLU A 28 15.30 12.43 10.19
N ARG A 29 15.39 11.18 10.67
CA ARG A 29 16.17 10.76 11.85
C ARG A 29 15.83 11.59 13.09
N ALA A 30 14.55 11.95 13.25
CA ALA A 30 14.09 12.68 14.42
C ALA A 30 14.39 11.87 15.69
N PRO A 31 14.82 12.50 16.79
CA PRO A 31 15.01 11.83 18.07
C PRO A 31 13.65 11.42 18.66
N GLY A 32 13.49 10.14 18.96
CA GLY A 32 12.25 9.61 19.53
C GLY A 32 12.19 8.09 19.50
N ALA A 33 11.28 7.52 20.31
CA ALA A 33 11.01 6.09 20.33
C ALA A 33 10.09 5.66 19.18
N TRP A 34 10.36 6.13 17.95
CA TRP A 34 9.51 5.90 16.77
C TRP A 34 9.24 4.43 16.50
N GLN A 35 10.19 3.56 16.82
CA GLN A 35 10.09 2.12 16.59
C GLN A 35 9.14 1.46 17.58
N ALA A 36 9.11 1.97 18.82
CA ALA A 36 8.13 1.54 19.82
C ALA A 36 6.72 2.05 19.46
N LEU A 37 6.62 3.30 19.02
CA LEU A 37 5.36 3.88 18.52
C LEU A 37 4.82 3.12 17.31
N TRP A 38 5.67 2.77 16.35
CA TRP A 38 5.31 1.96 15.19
C TRP A 38 4.80 0.58 15.59
N THR A 39 5.46 -0.06 16.55
CA THR A 39 5.05 -1.39 17.05
C THR A 39 3.69 -1.34 17.74
N ARG A 40 3.47 -0.33 18.60
CA ARG A 40 2.18 -0.12 19.27
C ARG A 40 1.08 0.20 18.26
N PHE A 41 1.35 1.09 17.31
CA PHE A 41 0.45 1.41 16.21
C PHE A 41 0.04 0.16 15.42
N ARG A 42 0.99 -0.70 15.09
CA ARG A 42 0.73 -1.98 14.43
C ARG A 42 -0.18 -2.88 15.23
N ALA A 43 0.09 -3.03 16.53
CA ALA A 43 -0.74 -3.87 17.39
C ALA A 43 -2.21 -3.42 17.42
N VAL A 44 -2.48 -2.10 17.41
CA VAL A 44 -3.85 -1.56 17.34
C VAL A 44 -4.48 -1.79 15.98
N VAL A 45 -3.70 -1.57 14.91
CA VAL A 45 -4.16 -1.78 13.54
C VAL A 45 -4.50 -3.24 13.24
N ASP A 46 -3.71 -4.17 13.76
CA ASP A 46 -3.90 -5.61 13.54
C ASP A 46 -5.11 -6.16 14.32
N GLN A 47 -5.51 -5.49 15.40
CA GLN A 47 -6.70 -5.81 16.19
C GLN A 47 -8.01 -5.32 15.56
N LEU A 48 -7.98 -4.47 14.53
CA LEU A 48 -9.19 -3.95 13.86
C LEU A 48 -10.03 -5.11 13.27
N PRO A 49 -11.25 -5.36 13.79
CA PRO A 49 -12.07 -6.46 13.32
C PRO A 49 -12.64 -6.18 11.92
N ARG A 50 -12.55 -7.17 11.04
CA ARG A 50 -13.04 -7.14 9.64
C ARG A 50 -14.54 -6.81 9.49
N LYS A 51 -15.35 -6.99 10.55
CA LYS A 51 -16.77 -6.58 10.63
C LYS A 51 -17.07 -5.99 12.01
N ALA A 52 -16.44 -4.88 12.34
CA ALA A 52 -16.68 -4.23 13.63
C ALA A 52 -18.00 -3.44 13.63
N SER A 53 -18.77 -3.63 14.70
CA SER A 53 -19.85 -2.74 15.12
C SER A 53 -19.26 -1.44 15.67
N ILE A 54 -20.07 -0.37 15.76
CA ILE A 54 -19.63 0.94 16.29
C ILE A 54 -18.98 0.80 17.67
N LEU A 55 -19.52 -0.08 18.53
CA LEU A 55 -19.05 -0.30 19.91
C LEU A 55 -17.67 -0.96 19.99
N GLU A 56 -17.27 -1.70 18.96
CA GLU A 56 -15.94 -2.32 18.88
C GLU A 56 -14.90 -1.39 18.22
N LEU A 57 -15.36 -0.45 17.37
CA LEU A 57 -14.49 0.53 16.71
C LEU A 57 -14.12 1.69 17.63
N GLU A 58 -14.97 2.04 18.58
CA GLU A 58 -14.74 3.15 19.51
C GLU A 58 -13.47 3.01 20.38
N PRO A 59 -13.21 1.86 21.05
CA PRO A 59 -11.97 1.71 21.82
C PRO A 59 -10.73 1.74 20.93
N LEU A 60 -10.80 1.14 19.73
CA LEU A 60 -9.68 1.15 18.77
C LEU A 60 -9.42 2.54 18.18
N ALA A 61 -10.47 3.31 17.91
CA ALA A 61 -10.35 4.71 17.51
C ALA A 61 -9.70 5.55 18.63
N SER A 62 -10.09 5.33 19.89
CA SER A 62 -9.49 6.03 21.02
C SER A 62 -8.03 5.66 21.23
N GLU A 63 -7.64 4.40 20.99
CA GLU A 63 -6.23 4.00 21.04
C GLU A 63 -5.41 4.62 19.89
N LEU A 64 -5.99 4.73 18.69
CA LEU A 64 -5.37 5.45 17.57
C LEU A 64 -5.23 6.97 17.86
N ASP A 65 -6.22 7.58 18.50
CA ASP A 65 -6.12 8.98 18.99
C ASP A 65 -4.94 9.12 19.97
N ALA A 66 -4.82 8.22 20.95
CA ALA A 66 -3.73 8.26 21.93
C ALA A 66 -2.35 8.12 21.29
N ILE A 67 -2.21 7.24 20.28
CA ILE A 67 -0.96 7.10 19.52
C ILE A 67 -0.65 8.38 18.75
N ARG A 68 -1.66 9.01 18.13
CA ARG A 68 -1.49 10.28 17.43
C ARG A 68 -1.01 11.38 18.36
N ASP A 69 -1.62 11.51 19.54
CA ASP A 69 -1.22 12.52 20.53
C ASP A 69 0.21 12.29 21.02
N GLU A 70 0.63 11.03 21.16
CA GLU A 70 2.00 10.68 21.53
C GLU A 70 2.99 11.04 20.42
N VAL A 71 2.68 10.74 19.16
CA VAL A 71 3.46 11.17 17.98
C VAL A 71 3.58 12.69 17.92
N ASP A 72 2.47 13.42 18.05
CA ASP A 72 2.45 14.88 18.05
C ASP A 72 3.27 15.45 19.22
N THR A 73 3.23 14.81 20.39
CA THR A 73 4.01 15.20 21.56
C THR A 73 5.51 15.03 21.32
N VAL A 74 5.94 13.92 20.73
CA VAL A 74 7.35 13.68 20.41
C VAL A 74 7.83 14.67 19.33
N LEU A 75 7.03 14.91 18.28
CA LEU A 75 7.34 15.89 17.24
C LEU A 75 7.44 17.31 17.80
N LYS A 76 6.47 17.74 18.64
CA LYS A 76 6.50 19.06 19.29
C LYS A 76 7.73 19.22 20.20
N LYS A 77 8.08 18.20 20.98
CA LYS A 77 9.30 18.23 21.81
C LYS A 77 10.55 18.39 20.96
N PHE A 78 10.62 17.70 19.82
CA PHE A 78 11.74 17.85 18.88
C PHE A 78 11.83 19.26 18.28
N MET A 79 10.70 19.84 17.85
CA MET A 79 10.65 21.21 17.33
C MET A 79 11.06 22.26 18.39
N ASN A 80 10.62 22.07 19.63
CA ASN A 80 10.95 22.97 20.75
C ASN A 80 12.43 22.89 21.17
N VAL A 81 13.06 21.72 21.05
CA VAL A 81 14.50 21.54 21.33
C VAL A 81 15.36 22.10 20.20
N THR A 82 14.88 22.01 18.96
CA THR A 82 15.60 22.50 17.76
C THR A 82 15.50 24.01 17.59
N ASN A 83 14.45 24.66 18.12
CA ASN A 83 14.27 26.12 18.09
C ASN A 83 14.22 26.76 19.49
N PRO A 84 15.37 27.01 20.16
CA PRO A 84 15.43 27.89 21.33
C PRO A 84 15.59 29.39 20.95
N SER A 85 15.31 29.78 19.70
CA SER A 85 15.42 31.18 19.25
C SER A 85 14.06 31.71 18.87
N GLY A 86 13.50 32.56 19.73
CA GLY A 86 12.43 33.46 19.34
C GLY A 86 12.96 34.49 18.36
N ASN A 87 12.37 34.55 17.17
CA ASN A 87 11.99 35.83 16.60
C ASN A 87 10.88 35.67 15.56
N GLU A 88 9.95 36.61 15.63
CA GLU A 88 8.85 36.80 14.69
C GLU A 88 9.39 37.27 13.33
N SER A 89 8.98 36.60 12.26
CA SER A 89 8.78 37.27 10.96
C SER A 89 8.01 36.37 10.02
N GLN A 90 6.82 36.84 9.67
CA GLN A 90 6.07 36.42 8.50
C GLN A 90 6.91 36.68 7.24
N ASN A 91 6.83 35.79 6.27
CA ASN A 91 6.59 36.18 4.88
C ASN A 91 6.06 34.98 4.09
N GLU A 92 4.94 35.22 3.42
CA GLU A 92 4.35 34.35 2.40
C GLU A 92 5.37 34.04 1.28
N PRO A 93 5.13 32.99 0.49
CA PRO A 93 4.57 33.30 -0.82
C PRO A 93 3.53 32.30 -1.35
N GLN A 94 2.39 32.85 -1.72
CA GLN A 94 1.62 32.43 -2.87
C GLN A 94 2.44 32.66 -4.14
N GLN A 95 2.62 31.63 -4.98
CA GLN A 95 2.26 31.65 -6.41
C GLN A 95 2.74 30.38 -7.14
N SER A 96 1.77 29.69 -7.74
CA SER A 96 1.94 28.81 -8.90
C SER A 96 2.66 29.53 -10.03
N ASN A 97 3.53 28.81 -10.76
CA ASN A 97 3.81 29.08 -12.16
C ASN A 97 3.87 27.75 -12.92
N SER A 98 3.02 27.66 -13.95
CA SER A 98 2.96 26.60 -14.94
C SER A 98 3.90 26.87 -16.11
N ASN A 99 4.05 25.82 -16.94
CA ASN A 99 4.60 25.73 -18.30
C ASN A 99 6.09 25.36 -18.39
N THR A 100 6.58 24.61 -19.38
CA THR A 100 6.09 23.63 -20.37
C THR A 100 7.36 23.26 -21.14
N ASP A 101 7.66 21.99 -21.37
CA ASP A 101 7.91 21.50 -22.73
C ASP A 101 7.82 19.97 -22.80
N SER A 102 7.10 19.53 -23.82
CA SER A 102 6.76 18.15 -24.13
C SER A 102 7.60 17.76 -25.33
N HIS A 103 8.36 16.68 -25.22
CA HIS A 103 8.67 15.87 -26.39
C HIS A 103 9.11 14.48 -25.95
N PHE A 104 8.37 13.44 -26.34
CA PHE A 104 8.96 12.18 -26.78
C PHE A 104 7.87 11.37 -27.49
N GLU A 105 7.96 11.37 -28.82
CA GLU A 105 7.27 10.47 -29.75
C GLU A 105 7.61 9.01 -29.42
N PHE A 106 6.59 8.15 -29.45
CA PHE A 106 6.73 6.70 -29.48
C PHE A 106 6.36 6.20 -30.87
N GLU A 107 7.32 5.57 -31.55
CA GLU A 107 7.07 4.56 -32.59
C GLU A 107 8.11 3.45 -32.36
N PRO A 108 7.68 2.18 -32.30
CA PRO A 108 8.53 1.13 -32.84
C PRO A 108 7.79 0.35 -33.92
N ALA A 109 8.39 0.40 -35.10
CA ALA A 109 8.09 -0.44 -36.24
C ALA A 109 8.23 -1.93 -35.89
N PHE A 110 7.25 -2.69 -36.39
CA PHE A 110 7.25 -4.13 -36.54
C PHE A 110 8.37 -4.57 -37.50
N GLU A 111 9.29 -5.43 -37.08
CA GLU A 111 9.94 -6.36 -38.01
C GLU A 111 10.13 -7.75 -37.40
N LYS A 112 9.70 -8.74 -38.17
CA LYS A 112 9.78 -10.18 -37.93
C LYS A 112 11.21 -10.66 -38.16
N ALA A 113 11.67 -11.63 -37.37
CA ALA A 113 12.53 -12.68 -37.86
C ALA A 113 12.21 -14.01 -37.17
N ARG A 114 11.96 -15.03 -37.99
CA ARG A 114 11.50 -16.38 -37.68
C ARG A 114 12.71 -17.32 -37.82
N GLY A 115 12.87 -18.31 -36.94
CA GLY A 115 13.76 -19.46 -37.18
C GLY A 115 13.76 -20.48 -36.03
N PRO A 116 13.85 -21.80 -36.29
CA PRO A 116 13.11 -22.83 -35.53
C PRO A 116 13.98 -23.84 -34.76
N ALA A 117 13.50 -24.34 -33.61
CA ALA A 117 13.91 -25.62 -33.00
C ALA A 117 12.89 -26.08 -31.93
N GLU A 118 12.77 -27.39 -31.79
CA GLU A 118 11.64 -28.19 -31.29
C GLU A 118 11.49 -28.32 -29.74
N PRO A 119 10.41 -28.95 -29.22
CA PRO A 119 9.61 -28.41 -28.12
C PRO A 119 10.10 -28.89 -26.75
N ARG A 120 10.25 -27.95 -25.81
CA ARG A 120 10.38 -28.25 -24.39
C ARG A 120 9.29 -27.54 -23.59
N ARG A 121 8.18 -28.27 -23.41
CA ARG A 121 7.08 -28.01 -22.48
C ARG A 121 6.66 -26.55 -22.37
N GLU A 122 5.73 -26.18 -23.25
CA GLU A 122 4.93 -24.97 -23.18
C GLU A 122 4.32 -24.79 -21.78
N ALA A 123 4.90 -23.90 -20.98
CA ALA A 123 4.17 -23.23 -19.91
C ALA A 123 3.41 -22.07 -20.56
N GLN A 124 2.32 -22.41 -21.26
CA GLN A 124 1.21 -21.55 -21.69
C GLN A 124 1.49 -20.03 -21.62
N GLU A 125 2.12 -19.48 -22.66
CA GLU A 125 2.02 -18.06 -22.97
C GLU A 125 0.62 -17.76 -23.50
N ALA A 126 -0.21 -17.18 -22.64
CA ALA A 126 -1.32 -16.34 -23.05
C ALA A 126 -1.15 -14.99 -22.34
N PRO A 127 -1.39 -13.85 -23.01
CA PRO A 127 -1.24 -12.54 -22.40
C PRO A 127 -2.39 -12.37 -21.40
N LYS A 128 -2.15 -12.71 -20.13
CA LYS A 128 -3.14 -12.48 -19.06
C LYS A 128 -2.84 -11.16 -18.38
N THR A 129 -3.14 -10.07 -19.07
CA THR A 129 -3.49 -8.83 -18.39
C THR A 129 -4.73 -9.16 -17.57
N TYR A 130 -4.57 -9.32 -16.26
CA TYR A 130 -5.71 -9.59 -15.38
C TYR A 130 -6.69 -8.41 -15.48
N HIS A 131 -7.99 -8.66 -15.39
CA HIS A 131 -8.94 -7.56 -15.30
C HIS A 131 -8.95 -7.00 -13.87
N LEU A 132 -9.02 -5.68 -13.73
CA LEU A 132 -9.07 -5.02 -12.42
C LEU A 132 -10.15 -5.61 -11.50
N GLY A 133 -11.34 -5.90 -12.05
CA GLY A 133 -12.43 -6.51 -11.29
C GLY A 133 -12.10 -7.89 -10.71
N LEU A 134 -11.27 -8.69 -11.39
CA LEU A 134 -10.79 -9.96 -10.86
C LEU A 134 -9.84 -9.74 -9.69
N VAL A 135 -8.94 -8.76 -9.80
CA VAL A 135 -7.98 -8.41 -8.75
C VAL A 135 -8.70 -7.90 -7.50
N LEU A 136 -9.67 -7.00 -7.67
CA LEU A 136 -10.46 -6.48 -6.53
C LEU A 136 -11.32 -7.57 -5.87
N LYS A 137 -11.82 -8.54 -6.64
CA LYS A 137 -12.55 -9.69 -6.08
C LYS A 137 -11.62 -10.68 -5.37
N ALA A 138 -10.40 -10.83 -5.86
CA ALA A 138 -9.38 -11.67 -5.24
C ALA A 138 -8.75 -11.03 -4.00
N CYS A 139 -8.68 -9.70 -3.95
CA CYS A 139 -8.01 -8.93 -2.91
C CYS A 139 -8.91 -7.77 -2.41
N PRO A 140 -10.08 -8.04 -1.83
CA PRO A 140 -11.00 -7.00 -1.37
C PRO A 140 -10.40 -6.05 -0.32
N ASP A 141 -9.43 -6.50 0.49
CA ASP A 141 -8.86 -5.70 1.59
C ASP A 141 -8.19 -4.42 1.09
N ILE A 142 -7.65 -4.41 -0.15
CA ILE A 142 -7.02 -3.22 -0.73
C ILE A 142 -8.02 -2.07 -0.94
N ALA A 143 -9.31 -2.37 -1.11
CA ALA A 143 -10.34 -1.36 -1.29
C ALA A 143 -10.55 -0.51 -0.01
N GLU A 144 -10.24 -1.06 1.17
CA GLU A 144 -10.31 -0.32 2.44
C GLU A 144 -9.29 0.84 2.50
N TYR A 145 -8.24 0.77 1.68
CA TYR A 145 -7.19 1.77 1.59
C TYR A 145 -7.46 2.84 0.51
N ALA A 146 -8.60 2.74 -0.18
CA ALA A 146 -9.03 3.66 -1.24
C ALA A 146 -10.32 4.40 -0.84
N PRO A 147 -10.23 5.60 -0.23
CA PRO A 147 -11.41 6.36 0.22
C PRO A 147 -12.40 6.68 -0.90
N SER A 148 -11.88 6.92 -2.11
CA SER A 148 -12.67 7.18 -3.33
C SER A 148 -13.01 5.92 -4.12
N GLY A 149 -12.63 4.74 -3.62
CA GLY A 149 -12.70 3.48 -4.37
C GLY A 149 -11.58 3.33 -5.39
N ILE A 150 -11.55 2.17 -6.04
CA ILE A 150 -10.58 1.82 -7.10
C ILE A 150 -11.38 1.59 -8.38
N ALA A 151 -11.36 2.56 -9.30
CA ALA A 151 -12.12 2.51 -10.55
C ALA A 151 -11.28 2.08 -11.76
N ASN A 152 -9.96 2.31 -11.71
CA ASN A 152 -9.03 1.99 -12.78
C ASN A 152 -7.66 1.51 -12.23
N TRP A 153 -6.77 1.08 -13.12
CA TRP A 153 -5.43 0.59 -12.76
C TRP A 153 -4.57 1.64 -12.08
N ARG A 154 -4.70 2.92 -12.47
CA ARG A 154 -3.96 4.01 -11.83
C ARG A 154 -4.35 4.16 -10.37
N ASP A 155 -5.65 4.04 -10.07
CA ASP A 155 -6.15 4.06 -8.69
C ASP A 155 -5.57 2.88 -7.90
N LEU A 156 -5.56 1.68 -8.48
CA LEU A 156 -4.98 0.50 -7.83
C LEU A 156 -3.49 0.67 -7.54
N MET A 157 -2.71 1.17 -8.51
CA MET A 157 -1.28 1.42 -8.33
C MET A 157 -1.02 2.49 -7.25
N ALA A 158 -1.82 3.56 -7.23
CA ALA A 158 -1.73 4.59 -6.19
C ALA A 158 -2.11 4.06 -4.81
N THR A 159 -3.12 3.19 -4.71
CA THR A 159 -3.48 2.53 -3.45
C THR A 159 -2.40 1.53 -3.02
N ALA A 160 -1.86 0.72 -3.93
CA ALA A 160 -0.77 -0.20 -3.63
C ALA A 160 0.49 0.51 -3.13
N ALA A 161 0.85 1.65 -3.75
CA ALA A 161 1.95 2.49 -3.29
C ALA A 161 1.73 3.04 -1.87
N GLN A 162 0.49 3.30 -1.46
CA GLN A 162 0.17 3.66 -0.07
C GLN A 162 0.23 2.45 0.86
N VAL A 163 -0.31 1.30 0.42
CA VAL A 163 -0.33 0.04 1.18
C VAL A 163 1.09 -0.44 1.52
N ARG A 164 2.11 -0.13 0.71
CA ARG A 164 3.50 -0.55 0.94
C ARG A 164 4.03 -0.17 2.33
N GLY A 165 3.73 1.04 2.82
CA GLY A 165 4.14 1.49 4.16
C GLY A 165 3.52 0.63 5.26
N TYR A 166 2.24 0.27 5.07
CA TYR A 166 1.52 -0.68 5.92
C TYR A 166 1.93 -2.14 5.73
N LEU A 167 2.89 -2.47 4.87
CA LEU A 167 3.49 -3.80 4.79
C LEU A 167 4.91 -3.83 5.37
N GLY A 168 5.39 -2.70 5.90
CA GLY A 168 6.77 -2.57 6.37
C GLY A 168 7.79 -2.67 5.24
N GLY A 169 7.37 -2.42 4.00
CA GLY A 169 8.25 -2.35 2.84
C GLY A 169 8.96 -1.00 2.80
N SER A 170 10.27 -1.00 2.56
CA SER A 170 10.98 0.25 2.26
C SER A 170 10.49 0.82 0.93
N PRO A 171 10.57 2.15 0.72
CA PRO A 171 10.23 2.77 -0.56
C PRO A 171 10.91 2.08 -1.75
N SER A 172 12.22 1.83 -1.61
CA SER A 172 13.05 1.14 -2.58
C SER A 172 12.54 -0.26 -2.96
N ALA A 173 11.98 -1.03 -2.03
CA ALA A 173 11.53 -2.39 -2.31
C ALA A 173 10.33 -2.43 -3.27
N TYR A 174 9.44 -1.43 -3.18
CA TYR A 174 8.29 -1.33 -4.08
C TYR A 174 8.70 -0.74 -5.44
N GLU A 175 9.60 0.23 -5.45
CA GLU A 175 10.17 0.77 -6.70
C GLU A 175 10.90 -0.32 -7.48
N ASP A 176 11.75 -1.12 -6.81
CA ASP A 176 12.40 -2.28 -7.41
C ASP A 176 11.40 -3.30 -7.96
N ALA A 177 10.31 -3.55 -7.23
CA ALA A 177 9.24 -4.41 -7.71
C ALA A 177 8.63 -3.85 -9.00
N CYS A 178 8.23 -2.58 -9.02
CA CYS A 178 7.69 -1.91 -10.21
C CYS A 178 8.65 -1.97 -11.40
N HIS A 179 9.95 -1.79 -11.18
CA HIS A 179 10.96 -1.88 -12.24
C HIS A 179 11.12 -3.29 -12.80
N VAL A 180 11.06 -4.31 -11.96
CA VAL A 180 11.31 -5.71 -12.38
C VAL A 180 10.08 -6.38 -12.97
N MET A 181 8.91 -6.27 -12.32
CA MET A 181 7.69 -6.99 -12.74
C MET A 181 6.64 -6.10 -13.42
N GLY A 182 6.90 -4.80 -13.52
CA GLY A 182 5.95 -3.80 -14.01
C GLY A 182 5.04 -3.27 -12.91
N PRO A 183 4.57 -2.01 -13.03
CA PRO A 183 3.84 -1.33 -11.97
C PRO A 183 2.45 -1.94 -11.70
N GLU A 184 1.76 -2.42 -12.74
CA GLU A 184 0.48 -3.11 -12.58
C GLU A 184 0.65 -4.44 -11.83
N THR A 185 1.61 -5.27 -12.23
CA THR A 185 1.91 -6.54 -11.56
C THR A 185 2.35 -6.32 -10.12
N ALA A 186 3.20 -5.32 -9.86
CA ALA A 186 3.63 -4.96 -8.52
C ALA A 186 2.43 -4.55 -7.65
N ALA A 187 1.47 -3.80 -8.20
CA ALA A 187 0.24 -3.44 -7.50
C ALA A 187 -0.63 -4.67 -7.17
N ILE A 188 -0.76 -5.62 -8.09
CA ILE A 188 -1.46 -6.90 -7.84
C ILE A 188 -0.76 -7.69 -6.73
N VAL A 189 0.57 -7.75 -6.76
CA VAL A 189 1.37 -8.46 -5.74
C VAL A 189 1.15 -7.83 -4.38
N VAL A 190 1.25 -6.49 -4.26
CA VAL A 190 0.97 -5.79 -3.00
C VAL A 190 -0.45 -6.05 -2.52
N ALA A 191 -1.45 -6.03 -3.40
CA ALA A 191 -2.83 -6.37 -3.05
C ALA A 191 -2.95 -7.80 -2.50
N CYS A 192 -2.29 -8.76 -3.14
CA CYS A 192 -2.27 -10.17 -2.72
C CYS A 192 -1.53 -10.39 -1.40
N ILE A 193 -0.43 -9.67 -1.17
CA ILE A 193 0.32 -9.70 0.09
C ILE A 193 -0.55 -9.12 1.20
N LEU A 194 -1.16 -7.96 0.98
CA LEU A 194 -2.07 -7.32 1.93
C LEU A 194 -3.21 -8.27 2.32
N GLN A 195 -3.86 -8.90 1.34
CA GLN A 195 -4.95 -9.85 1.57
C GLN A 195 -4.57 -11.03 2.47
N ARG A 196 -3.27 -11.32 2.57
CA ARG A 196 -2.71 -12.45 3.34
C ARG A 196 -1.75 -11.99 4.43
N ALA A 197 -1.72 -10.70 4.76
CA ALA A 197 -0.69 -10.13 5.64
C ALA A 197 -0.65 -10.82 7.02
N GLN A 198 -1.80 -11.25 7.55
CA GLN A 198 -1.89 -11.98 8.83
C GLN A 198 -1.19 -13.36 8.83
N HIS A 199 -0.87 -13.92 7.67
CA HIS A 199 -0.16 -15.18 7.52
C HIS A 199 1.29 -15.00 7.03
N ILE A 200 1.78 -13.76 6.95
CA ILE A 200 3.10 -13.43 6.41
C ILE A 200 3.91 -12.72 7.49
N ASN A 201 5.03 -13.33 7.90
CA ASN A 201 5.89 -12.79 8.96
C ASN A 201 6.52 -11.44 8.60
N SER A 202 6.88 -11.24 7.33
CA SER A 202 7.45 -9.98 6.83
C SER A 202 6.94 -9.70 5.42
N ALA A 203 5.92 -8.86 5.30
CA ALA A 203 5.31 -8.54 4.02
C ALA A 203 6.27 -7.77 3.08
N GLY A 204 7.06 -6.82 3.63
CA GLY A 204 8.12 -6.13 2.88
C GLY A 204 9.25 -7.05 2.45
N GLY A 205 9.71 -7.98 3.30
CA GLY A 205 10.72 -8.97 2.95
C GLY A 205 10.21 -9.97 1.89
N TYR A 206 8.93 -10.35 1.99
CA TYR A 206 8.30 -11.23 1.02
C TYR A 206 8.17 -10.57 -0.36
N LEU A 207 7.83 -9.27 -0.43
CA LEU A 207 7.84 -8.52 -1.68
C LEU A 207 9.23 -8.55 -2.35
N ARG A 208 10.31 -8.30 -1.60
CA ARG A 208 11.69 -8.38 -2.13
C ARG A 208 12.00 -9.77 -2.68
N ALA A 209 11.68 -10.83 -1.94
CA ALA A 209 11.89 -12.20 -2.40
C ALA A 209 11.11 -12.53 -3.68
N LEU A 210 9.90 -11.99 -3.85
CA LEU A 210 9.14 -12.11 -5.09
C LEU A 210 9.77 -11.31 -6.24
N THR A 211 10.29 -10.11 -5.95
CA THR A 211 11.03 -9.29 -6.91
C THR A 211 12.30 -9.99 -7.37
N ASP A 212 13.06 -10.63 -6.48
CA ASP A 212 14.26 -11.38 -6.85
C ASP A 212 13.92 -12.59 -7.74
N LYS A 213 12.86 -13.34 -7.39
CA LYS A 213 12.34 -14.42 -8.26
C LYS A 213 11.86 -13.92 -9.61
N ALA A 214 11.26 -12.72 -9.67
CA ALA A 214 10.85 -12.10 -10.92
C ALA A 214 12.05 -11.72 -11.79
N ARG A 215 13.13 -11.24 -11.17
CA ARG A 215 14.39 -10.92 -11.86
C ARG A 215 15.02 -12.17 -12.49
N GLU A 216 14.85 -13.33 -11.84
CA GLU A 216 15.29 -14.63 -12.35
C GLU A 216 14.30 -15.26 -13.36
N GLY A 217 13.18 -14.60 -13.69
CA GLY A 217 12.13 -15.14 -14.56
C GLY A 217 11.32 -16.29 -13.95
N GLN A 218 11.43 -16.50 -12.64
CA GLN A 218 10.79 -17.61 -11.90
C GLN A 218 9.49 -17.20 -11.20
N PHE A 219 9.06 -15.95 -11.34
CA PHE A 219 7.83 -15.45 -10.72
C PHE A 219 6.72 -15.23 -11.75
N SER A 220 5.50 -15.64 -11.37
CA SER A 220 4.28 -15.22 -12.04
C SER A 220 3.22 -14.86 -11.01
N VAL A 221 2.49 -13.77 -11.27
CA VAL A 221 1.45 -13.28 -10.35
C VAL A 221 0.17 -14.12 -10.39
N GLY A 222 -0.05 -14.87 -11.47
CA GLY A 222 -1.26 -15.67 -11.68
C GLY A 222 -1.57 -16.67 -10.59
N PRO A 223 -0.66 -17.59 -10.23
CA PRO A 223 -0.87 -18.54 -9.14
C PRO A 223 -1.17 -17.85 -7.80
N MET A 224 -0.49 -16.74 -7.51
CA MET A 224 -0.70 -15.95 -6.29
C MET A 224 -2.11 -15.34 -6.27
N LEU A 225 -2.52 -14.73 -7.38
CA LEU A 225 -3.84 -14.11 -7.53
C LEU A 225 -4.97 -15.15 -7.49
N MET A 226 -4.81 -16.27 -8.19
CA MET A 226 -5.80 -17.35 -8.21
C MET A 226 -5.94 -18.01 -6.84
N ALA A 227 -4.85 -18.16 -6.09
CA ALA A 227 -4.91 -18.65 -4.73
C ALA A 227 -5.66 -17.68 -3.80
N ALA A 228 -5.46 -16.36 -3.95
CA ALA A 228 -6.21 -15.35 -3.20
C ALA A 228 -7.70 -15.38 -3.57
N PHE A 229 -8.01 -15.45 -4.87
CA PHE A 229 -9.37 -15.57 -5.37
C PHE A 229 -10.10 -16.81 -4.85
N LYS A 230 -9.44 -17.98 -4.86
CA LYS A 230 -10.02 -19.23 -4.35
C LYS A 230 -10.26 -19.16 -2.84
N ALA A 231 -9.31 -18.64 -2.07
CA ALA A 231 -9.47 -18.46 -0.62
C ALA A 231 -10.70 -17.60 -0.30
N ASN A 232 -10.92 -16.54 -1.08
CA ASN A 232 -12.04 -15.62 -0.90
C ASN A 232 -13.38 -16.13 -1.48
N SER A 233 -13.34 -16.96 -2.52
CA SER A 233 -14.55 -17.59 -3.08
C SER A 233 -15.05 -18.81 -2.27
N SER A 234 -14.15 -19.45 -1.52
CA SER A 234 -14.46 -20.60 -0.66
C SER A 234 -14.97 -20.21 0.73
N ALA A 235 -14.86 -18.92 1.09
CA ALA A 235 -15.55 -18.39 2.26
C ALA A 235 -17.05 -18.30 1.91
N PRO A 236 -17.93 -19.10 2.54
CA PRO A 236 -19.32 -19.17 2.14
C PRO A 236 -19.98 -17.80 2.27
N ASP A 237 -20.81 -17.51 1.27
CA ASP A 237 -21.67 -16.34 1.14
C ASP A 237 -22.41 -16.06 2.46
N ARG A 238 -21.86 -15.18 3.31
CA ARG A 238 -22.57 -14.64 4.47
C ARG A 238 -23.48 -13.51 4.01
N ARG A 239 -24.45 -13.85 3.16
CA ARG A 239 -25.63 -13.06 2.82
C ARG A 239 -26.87 -13.95 2.94
N ALA A 240 -27.23 -14.29 4.16
CA ALA A 240 -28.60 -14.65 4.53
C ALA A 240 -28.68 -14.64 6.06
N GLY A 241 -29.63 -13.87 6.60
CA GLY A 241 -29.89 -13.73 8.04
C GLY A 241 -29.79 -12.28 8.47
#